data_AF-A0A0C2IKE1-F1
#
_entry.id   AF-A0A0C2IKE1-F1
#
_cell.length_a   1.000
_cell.length_b   1.000
_cell.length_c   1.000
_cell.angle_alpha   90.00
_cell.angle_beta   90.00
_cell.angle_gamma   90.00
#
_symmetry.space_group_name_H-M   'P 1'
#
loop_
_entity.id
_entity.type
_entity.pdbx_description
1 polymer ?
#
loop_
_entity_poly.entity_id
_entity_poly.type
_entity_poly.pdbx_seq_one_letter_code
_entity_poly.pdbx_strand_id
1 'polypeptide(L)'
;MPMNNTRTQPGFTLIELMITVAIVAILAAIALPAYNSYVTKSNIKAAQADLVALSLNLENYYQKQLAYPVSTASGTTSIQCALIGNPSPCTSPSSGWQPSQSSTFGYSINSTATTYTVTATGTSGNVNGCVITLDQGNNRSIASCSPYNGSWL
;
A
#
# COMPACT_ATOMS: atom_id res chain seq x y z
N MET A 1 -47.08 12.39 -48.18
CA MET A 1 -46.07 13.32 -47.63
C MET A 1 -46.03 13.10 -46.12
N PRO A 2 -44.98 12.53 -45.52
CA PRO A 2 -44.96 12.28 -44.08
C PRO A 2 -44.56 13.56 -43.32
N MET A 3 -45.39 13.98 -42.36
CA MET A 3 -45.07 15.05 -41.42
C MET A 3 -44.09 14.54 -40.38
N ASN A 4 -42.86 15.04 -40.44
CA ASN A 4 -41.83 14.78 -39.44
C ASN A 4 -42.21 15.51 -38.14
N ASN A 5 -42.71 14.75 -37.16
CA ASN A 5 -43.08 15.28 -35.85
C ASN A 5 -41.81 15.43 -35.00
N THR A 6 -41.15 16.59 -35.07
CA THR A 6 -40.01 16.90 -34.23
C THR A 6 -40.49 17.06 -32.79
N ARG A 7 -40.36 16.01 -31.98
CA ARG A 7 -40.58 16.09 -30.54
C ARG A 7 -39.63 17.13 -29.96
N THR A 8 -40.18 18.21 -29.42
CA THR A 8 -39.44 19.18 -28.62
C THR A 8 -38.90 18.47 -27.37
N GLN A 9 -37.57 18.36 -27.26
CA GLN A 9 -36.96 17.89 -26.02
C GLN A 9 -37.11 18.99 -24.97
N PRO A 10 -37.72 18.72 -23.81
CA PRO A 10 -37.77 19.69 -22.72
C PRO A 10 -36.34 19.95 -22.25
N GLY A 11 -35.94 21.23 -22.22
CA GLY A 11 -34.66 21.68 -21.68
C GLY A 11 -34.69 21.77 -20.16
N PHE A 12 -33.53 21.65 -19.52
CA PHE A 12 -33.36 21.80 -18.07
C PHE A 12 -33.58 23.26 -17.65
N THR A 13 -34.26 23.51 -16.54
CA THR A 13 -34.37 24.85 -15.98
C THR A 13 -33.11 25.23 -15.19
N LEU A 14 -32.83 26.54 -15.12
CA LEU A 14 -31.70 27.07 -14.35
C LEU A 14 -31.83 26.73 -12.86
N ILE A 15 -33.06 26.67 -12.34
CA ILE A 15 -33.33 26.34 -10.95
C ILE A 15 -33.11 24.84 -10.64
N GLU A 16 -33.46 23.94 -11.57
CA GLU A 16 -33.14 22.51 -11.41
C GLU A 16 -31.62 22.29 -11.41
N LEU A 17 -30.88 23.03 -12.24
CA LEU A 17 -29.42 22.96 -12.22
C LEU A 17 -28.83 23.50 -10.90
N MET A 18 -29.37 24.60 -10.35
CA MET A 18 -28.90 25.11 -9.06
C MET A 18 -29.15 24.12 -7.91
N ILE A 19 -30.33 23.51 -7.85
CA ILE A 19 -30.68 22.54 -6.80
C ILE A 19 -29.82 21.29 -6.92
N THR A 20 -29.62 20.76 -8.14
CA THR A 20 -28.77 19.58 -8.36
C THR A 20 -27.32 19.83 -7.94
N VAL A 21 -26.74 20.97 -8.30
CA VAL A 21 -25.38 21.34 -7.88
C VAL A 21 -25.29 21.49 -6.36
N ALA A 22 -26.31 22.08 -5.71
CA ALA A 22 -26.35 22.20 -4.26
C ALA A 22 -26.36 20.83 -3.56
N ILE A 23 -27.16 19.88 -4.05
CA ILE A 23 -27.21 18.51 -3.51
C ILE A 23 -25.87 17.80 -3.71
N VAL A 24 -25.28 17.88 -4.92
CA VAL A 24 -23.98 17.27 -5.21
C VAL A 24 -22.87 17.85 -4.31
N ALA A 25 -22.89 19.16 -4.04
CA ALA A 25 -21.93 19.79 -3.15
C ALA A 25 -22.00 19.24 -1.71
N ILE A 26 -23.21 19.05 -1.18
CA ILE A 26 -23.42 18.47 0.16
C ILE A 26 -22.91 17.03 0.21
N LEU A 27 -23.24 16.22 -0.81
CA LEU A 27 -22.78 14.83 -0.88
C LEU A 27 -21.25 14.74 -1.00
N ALA A 28 -20.64 15.58 -1.83
CA ALA A 28 -19.19 15.61 -2.02
C ALA A 28 -18.45 15.95 -0.72
N ALA A 29 -18.98 16.88 0.09
CA ALA A 29 -18.37 17.26 1.37
C ALA A 29 -18.23 16.09 2.35
N ILE A 30 -19.15 15.12 2.33
CA ILE A 30 -19.12 13.93 3.19
C ILE A 30 -18.35 12.78 2.52
N ALA A 31 -18.56 12.59 1.21
CA ALA A 31 -18.02 11.46 0.47
C ALA A 31 -16.49 11.52 0.31
N LEU A 32 -15.92 12.70 0.04
CA LEU A 32 -14.48 12.87 -0.18
C LEU A 32 -13.60 12.46 1.02
N PRO A 33 -13.84 12.93 2.25
CA PRO A 33 -13.02 12.50 3.40
C PRO A 33 -13.20 11.01 3.71
N ALA A 34 -14.41 10.48 3.55
CA ALA A 34 -14.69 9.06 3.76
C ALA A 34 -13.95 8.16 2.74
N TYR A 35 -13.97 8.54 1.46
CA TYR A 35 -13.26 7.82 0.40
C TYR A 35 -11.75 7.83 0.61
N ASN A 36 -11.16 8.99 0.92
CA ASN A 36 -9.72 9.10 1.22
C ASN A 36 -9.31 8.21 2.40
N SER A 37 -10.14 8.16 3.45
CA SER A 37 -9.91 7.29 4.61
C SER A 37 -9.98 5.80 4.23
N TYR A 38 -10.91 5.41 3.35
CA TYR A 38 -11.02 4.04 2.85
C TYR A 38 -9.79 3.63 2.04
N VAL A 39 -9.35 4.46 1.08
CA VAL A 39 -8.16 4.19 0.27
C VAL A 39 -6.91 4.09 1.16
N THR A 40 -6.78 4.97 2.15
CA THR A 40 -5.68 4.95 3.12
C THR A 40 -5.63 3.62 3.89
N LYS A 41 -6.78 3.15 4.40
CA LYS A 41 -6.89 1.84 5.07
C LYS A 41 -6.54 0.68 4.13
N SER A 42 -6.96 0.76 2.87
CA SER A 42 -6.65 -0.25 1.85
C SER A 42 -5.15 -0.34 1.59
N ASN A 43 -4.47 0.80 1.43
CA ASN A 43 -3.03 0.84 1.18
C ASN A 43 -2.23 0.28 2.37
N ILE A 44 -2.63 0.61 3.60
CA ILE A 44 -2.01 0.06 4.82
C ILE A 44 -2.18 -1.46 4.88
N LYS A 45 -3.39 -1.98 4.62
CA LYS A 45 -3.64 -3.44 4.59
C LYS A 45 -2.83 -4.14 3.49
N ALA A 46 -2.69 -3.52 2.32
CA ALA A 46 -1.85 -4.04 1.24
C ALA A 46 -0.38 -4.08 1.64
N ALA A 47 0.15 -3.03 2.29
CA ALA A 47 1.52 -3.00 2.79
C ALA A 47 1.76 -4.06 3.89
N GLN A 48 0.80 -4.29 4.78
CA GLN A 48 0.85 -5.40 5.75
C GLN A 48 0.95 -6.76 5.05
N ALA A 49 0.16 -6.99 4.00
CA ALA A 49 0.21 -8.22 3.22
C ALA A 49 1.56 -8.38 2.49
N ASP A 50 2.11 -7.29 1.94
CA ASP A 50 3.43 -7.29 1.31
C ASP A 50 4.53 -7.69 2.31
N LEU A 51 4.47 -7.21 3.57
CA LEU A 51 5.40 -7.62 4.62
C LEU A 51 5.27 -9.10 5.00
N VAL A 52 4.06 -9.64 5.04
CA VAL A 52 3.84 -11.07 5.28
C VAL A 52 4.37 -11.91 4.11
N ALA A 53 4.21 -11.45 2.88
CA ALA A 53 4.83 -12.11 1.73
C ALA A 53 6.37 -12.04 1.81
N LEU A 54 6.92 -10.93 2.31
CA LEU A 54 8.36 -10.76 2.48
C LEU A 54 8.92 -11.69 3.55
N SER A 55 8.26 -11.77 4.71
CA SER A 55 8.64 -12.69 5.78
C SER A 55 8.64 -14.13 5.31
N LEU A 56 7.62 -14.54 4.54
CA LEU A 56 7.58 -15.88 3.94
C LEU A 56 8.80 -16.17 3.04
N ASN A 57 9.29 -15.18 2.29
CA ASN A 57 10.51 -15.35 1.48
C ASN A 57 11.76 -15.54 2.37
N LEU A 58 11.86 -14.79 3.46
CA LEU A 58 12.94 -14.95 4.45
C LEU A 58 12.89 -16.32 5.13
N GLU A 59 11.71 -16.81 5.50
CA GLU A 59 11.55 -18.15 6.06
C GLU A 59 11.96 -19.23 5.05
N ASN A 60 11.55 -19.10 3.79
CA ASN A 60 11.95 -20.04 2.74
C ASN A 60 13.47 -20.05 2.52
N TYR A 61 14.15 -18.91 2.68
CA TYR A 61 15.60 -18.85 2.65
C TYR A 61 16.22 -19.60 3.83
N TYR A 62 15.70 -19.37 5.04
CA TYR A 62 16.14 -20.06 6.26
C TYR A 62 16.00 -21.59 6.13
N GLN A 63 14.91 -22.07 5.56
CA GLN A 63 14.72 -23.51 5.32
C GLN A 63 15.79 -24.13 4.41
N LYS A 64 16.38 -23.35 3.50
CA LYS A 64 17.41 -23.82 2.56
C LYS A 64 18.82 -23.69 3.10
N GLN A 65 19.09 -22.65 3.88
CA GLN A 65 20.44 -22.27 4.29
C GLN A 65 20.70 -22.39 5.79
N LEU A 66 19.67 -22.66 6.59
CA LEU A 66 19.68 -22.72 8.05
C LEU A 66 20.12 -21.41 8.72
N ALA A 67 20.08 -20.31 7.97
CA ALA A 67 20.35 -18.96 8.42
C ALA A 67 19.55 -17.98 7.56
N TYR A 68 19.13 -16.85 8.12
CA TYR A 68 18.58 -15.75 7.34
C TYR A 68 19.71 -15.01 6.59
N PRO A 69 19.42 -14.32 5.48
CA PRO A 69 20.43 -13.54 4.78
C PRO A 69 20.87 -12.38 5.68
N VAL A 70 22.18 -12.21 5.92
CA VAL A 70 22.69 -11.07 6.69
C VAL A 70 22.68 -9.84 5.78
N SER A 71 21.72 -8.94 5.98
CA SER A 71 21.54 -7.81 5.08
C SER A 71 20.82 -6.63 5.74
N THR A 72 21.21 -5.42 5.34
CA THR A 72 20.42 -4.21 5.54
C THR A 72 20.09 -3.67 4.17
N ALA A 73 18.87 -3.94 3.70
CA ALA A 73 18.44 -3.62 2.34
C ALA A 73 17.23 -2.68 2.39
N SER A 74 17.25 -1.64 1.55
CA SER A 74 16.15 -0.69 1.40
C SER A 74 15.82 -0.54 -0.07
N GLY A 75 14.53 -0.64 -0.40
CA GLY A 75 14.01 -0.64 -1.77
C GLY A 75 13.92 -2.03 -2.37
N THR A 76 13.00 -2.19 -3.33
CA THR A 76 12.61 -3.49 -3.88
C THR A 76 13.78 -4.28 -4.47
N THR A 77 14.62 -3.63 -5.28
CA THR A 77 15.75 -4.28 -5.97
C THR A 77 16.78 -4.83 -5.00
N SER A 78 17.14 -4.06 -3.96
CA SER A 78 18.13 -4.49 -2.97
C SER A 78 17.58 -5.63 -2.09
N ILE A 79 16.29 -5.57 -1.76
CA ILE A 79 15.58 -6.64 -1.05
C ILE A 79 15.60 -7.94 -1.88
N GLN A 80 15.28 -7.88 -3.17
CA GLN A 80 15.30 -9.05 -4.05
C GLN A 80 16.67 -9.74 -4.08
N CYS A 81 17.75 -8.94 -4.02
CA CYS A 81 19.11 -9.45 -3.94
C CYS A 81 19.43 -10.06 -2.57
N ALA A 82 18.99 -9.45 -1.47
CA ALA A 82 19.13 -10.01 -0.13
C ALA A 82 18.44 -11.38 -0.02
N LEU A 83 17.27 -11.56 -0.63
CA LEU A 83 16.50 -12.81 -0.64
C LEU A 83 17.15 -13.97 -1.41
N ILE A 84 18.22 -13.72 -2.17
CA ILE A 84 19.00 -14.76 -2.85
C ILE A 84 20.43 -14.88 -2.31
N GLY A 85 20.74 -14.19 -1.20
CA GLY A 85 22.04 -14.25 -0.56
C GLY A 85 23.12 -13.41 -1.25
N ASN A 86 22.73 -12.48 -2.13
CA ASN A 86 23.63 -11.54 -2.80
C ASN A 86 23.55 -10.16 -2.09
N PRO A 87 24.47 -9.83 -1.18
CA PRO A 87 24.47 -8.52 -0.53
C PRO A 87 24.81 -7.40 -1.53
N SER A 88 24.43 -6.17 -1.17
CA SER A 88 24.62 -4.96 -1.98
C SER A 88 26.10 -4.68 -2.33
N PRO A 89 26.43 -4.22 -3.55
CA PRO A 89 25.52 -3.74 -4.61
C PRO A 89 24.87 -4.88 -5.43
N CYS A 90 23.57 -4.73 -5.69
CA CYS A 90 22.76 -5.72 -6.39
C CYS A 90 23.04 -5.72 -7.89
N THR A 91 23.71 -6.77 -8.39
CA THR A 91 24.09 -6.91 -9.81
C THR A 91 23.16 -7.82 -10.61
N SER A 92 22.23 -8.53 -9.96
CA SER A 92 21.28 -9.44 -10.61
C SER A 92 20.01 -9.60 -9.75
N PRO A 93 19.07 -8.63 -9.81
CA PRO A 93 17.81 -8.76 -9.09
C PRO A 93 16.99 -9.91 -9.69
N SER A 94 16.59 -10.86 -8.84
CA SER A 94 15.65 -11.91 -9.24
C SER A 94 14.21 -11.41 -9.10
N SER A 95 13.32 -11.76 -10.01
CA SER A 95 11.88 -11.41 -9.98
C SER A 95 11.10 -12.18 -8.92
N GLY A 96 11.61 -12.25 -7.69
CA GLY A 96 10.95 -12.86 -6.54
C GLY A 96 9.90 -11.93 -5.93
N TRP A 97 10.07 -11.60 -4.65
CA TRP A 97 9.17 -10.71 -3.93
C TRP A 97 9.03 -9.34 -4.62
N GLN A 98 7.79 -8.86 -4.76
CA GLN A 98 7.42 -7.55 -5.29
C GLN A 98 6.28 -6.96 -4.44
N PRO A 99 6.39 -5.71 -3.97
CA PRO A 99 5.33 -5.08 -3.21
C PRO A 99 4.23 -4.56 -4.13
N SER A 100 2.97 -4.71 -3.70
CA SER A 100 1.80 -4.17 -4.39
C SER A 100 1.65 -2.66 -4.25
N GLN A 101 2.32 -2.04 -3.25
CA GLN A 101 2.24 -0.61 -2.95
C GLN A 101 3.58 0.13 -3.09
N SER A 102 4.37 -0.15 -4.14
CA SER A 102 5.71 0.45 -4.34
C SER A 102 5.73 1.97 -4.51
N SER A 103 4.61 2.60 -4.89
CA SER A 103 4.48 4.05 -5.06
C SER A 103 4.13 4.80 -3.78
N THR A 104 3.60 4.09 -2.77
CA THR A 104 3.05 4.69 -1.55
C THR A 104 3.81 4.22 -0.30
N PHE A 105 4.45 3.06 -0.36
CA PHE A 105 5.28 2.50 0.70
C PHE A 105 6.67 2.15 0.16
N GLY A 106 7.69 2.53 0.92
CA GLY A 106 9.05 2.01 0.81
C GLY A 106 9.24 0.84 1.77
N TYR A 107 10.02 -0.14 1.37
CA TYR A 107 10.25 -1.35 2.15
C TYR A 107 11.73 -1.52 2.48
N SER A 108 12.02 -2.08 3.64
CA SER A 108 13.37 -2.42 4.06
C SER A 108 13.42 -3.70 4.88
N ILE A 109 14.61 -4.30 4.93
CA ILE A 109 14.96 -5.47 5.73
C ILE A 109 16.18 -5.09 6.57
N ASN A 110 16.15 -5.47 7.84
CA ASN A 110 17.33 -5.56 8.68
C ASN A 110 17.39 -6.97 9.26
N SER A 111 18.37 -7.77 8.84
CA SER A 111 18.46 -9.18 9.22
C SER A 111 19.88 -9.61 9.58
N THR A 112 19.95 -10.50 10.57
CA THR A 112 21.15 -11.25 10.99
C THR A 112 20.99 -12.71 10.58
N ALA A 113 21.91 -13.60 10.97
CA ALA A 113 21.77 -15.03 10.67
C ALA A 113 20.56 -15.70 11.37
N THR A 114 20.05 -15.11 12.45
CA THR A 114 19.01 -15.73 13.31
C THR A 114 17.76 -14.88 13.51
N THR A 115 17.80 -13.59 13.14
CA THR A 115 16.68 -12.66 13.33
C THR A 115 16.48 -11.78 12.11
N TYR A 116 15.27 -11.26 11.92
CA TYR A 116 15.00 -10.23 10.94
C TYR A 116 13.92 -9.27 11.41
N THR A 117 13.96 -8.06 10.87
CA THR A 117 12.87 -7.11 10.94
C THR A 117 12.63 -6.56 9.55
N VAL A 118 11.40 -6.71 9.07
CA VAL A 118 10.95 -6.12 7.82
C VAL A 118 10.09 -4.90 8.13
N THR A 119 10.31 -3.81 7.40
CA THR A 119 9.63 -2.53 7.63
C THR A 119 9.00 -2.03 6.35
N ALA A 120 7.76 -1.56 6.42
CA ALA A 120 7.11 -0.76 5.38
C ALA A 120 6.89 0.65 5.92
N THR A 121 7.42 1.65 5.21
CA THR A 121 7.31 3.07 5.56
C THR A 121 6.53 3.78 4.48
N GLY A 122 5.43 4.43 4.85
CA GLY A 122 4.63 5.23 3.92
C GLY A 122 5.41 6.48 3.50
N THR A 123 5.52 6.71 2.20
CA THR A 123 6.34 7.76 1.59
C THR A 123 5.53 8.89 0.98
N SER A 124 4.21 8.73 0.86
CA SER A 124 3.36 9.71 0.19
C SER A 124 1.93 9.70 0.71
N GLY A 125 1.19 10.78 0.41
CA GLY A 125 -0.22 10.92 0.73
C GLY A 125 -0.53 10.85 2.23
N ASN A 126 -1.71 10.34 2.56
CA ASN A 126 -2.23 10.24 3.93
C ASN A 126 -1.54 9.16 4.80
N VAL A 127 -0.66 8.35 4.19
CA VAL A 127 0.15 7.36 4.92
C VAL A 127 1.59 7.83 5.09
N ASN A 128 1.95 9.06 4.69
CA ASN A 128 3.32 9.54 4.82
C ASN A 128 3.79 9.50 6.28
N GLY A 129 4.90 8.82 6.54
CA GLY A 129 5.43 8.61 7.90
C GLY A 129 4.80 7.45 8.67
N CYS A 130 3.81 6.75 8.09
CA CYS A 130 3.29 5.48 8.62
C CYS A 130 4.40 4.44 8.61
N VAL A 131 4.63 3.74 9.72
CA VAL A 131 5.65 2.68 9.83
C VAL A 131 4.98 1.40 10.29
N ILE A 132 5.16 0.34 9.51
CA ILE A 132 4.64 -1.01 9.80
C ILE A 132 5.84 -1.93 9.90
N THR A 133 5.93 -2.71 10.97
CA THR A 133 7.01 -3.68 11.15
C THR A 133 6.47 -5.09 11.42
N LEU A 134 7.25 -6.07 11.00
CA LEU A 134 7.07 -7.48 11.27
C LEU A 134 8.45 -8.11 11.52
N ASP A 135 8.58 -8.95 12.53
CA ASP A 135 9.80 -9.70 12.83
C ASP A 135 9.62 -11.23 12.73
N GLN A 136 10.71 -11.97 12.93
CA GLN A 136 10.71 -13.44 12.89
C GLN A 136 9.85 -14.10 13.98
N GLY A 137 9.54 -13.37 15.06
CA GLY A 137 8.66 -13.82 16.13
C GLY A 137 7.17 -13.62 15.81
N ASN A 138 6.86 -13.12 14.61
CA ASN A 138 5.53 -12.65 14.22
C ASN A 138 5.03 -11.50 15.12
N ASN A 139 5.94 -10.75 15.76
CA ASN A 139 5.60 -9.51 16.43
C ASN A 139 5.36 -8.45 15.36
N ARG A 140 4.17 -7.86 15.44
CA ARG A 140 3.62 -6.94 14.45
C ARG A 140 3.41 -5.59 15.11
N SER A 141 3.99 -4.54 14.55
CA SER A 141 3.79 -3.18 15.04
C SER A 141 3.35 -2.26 13.92
N ILE A 142 2.56 -1.25 14.28
CA ILE A 142 2.15 -0.17 13.40
C ILE A 142 2.23 1.14 14.16
N ALA A 143 2.87 2.14 13.57
CA ALA A 143 3.14 3.42 14.21
C ALA A 143 2.87 4.55 13.23
N SER A 144 2.31 5.67 13.73
CA SER A 144 2.05 6.88 12.94
C SER A 144 1.16 6.67 11.70
N CYS A 145 0.31 5.65 11.71
CA CYS A 145 -0.57 5.32 10.59
C CYS A 145 -2.01 5.70 10.94
N SER A 146 -2.47 6.90 10.61
CA SER A 146 -3.90 7.21 10.76
C SER A 146 -4.72 6.37 9.78
N PRO A 147 -5.82 5.69 10.20
CA PRO A 147 -6.49 5.75 11.50
C PRO A 147 -6.16 4.60 12.48
N TYR A 148 -5.11 3.82 12.23
CA TYR A 148 -4.69 2.71 13.09
C TYR A 148 -3.84 3.19 14.28
N ASN A 149 -4.40 3.12 15.48
CA ASN A 149 -3.72 3.44 16.74
C ASN A 149 -2.93 2.22 17.27
N GLY A 150 -1.92 1.76 16.55
CA GLY A 150 -1.09 0.63 17.02
C GLY A 150 -1.70 -0.76 16.86
N SER A 151 -2.96 -0.87 16.38
CA SER A 151 -3.60 -2.15 16.04
C SER A 151 -3.30 -2.55 14.61
N TRP A 152 -2.80 -3.78 14.42
CA TRP A 152 -2.62 -4.38 13.10
C TRP A 152 -3.93 -4.84 12.43
N LEU A 153 -5.01 -5.00 13.22
CA LEU A 153 -6.35 -5.39 12.75
C LEU A 153 -7.21 -4.17 12.43
#